data_AF-A0A969WZH9-F1
#
_entry.id   AF-A0A969WZH9-F1
#
_cell.length_a   1.000
_cell.length_b   1.000
_cell.length_c   1.000
_cell.angle_alpha   90.00
_cell.angle_beta   90.00
_cell.angle_gamma   90.00
#
_symmetry.space_group_name_H-M   'P 1'
#
loop_
_entity.id
_entity.type
_entity.pdbx_description
1 polymer ?
#
loop_
_entity_poly.entity_id
_entity_poly.type
_entity_poly.pdbx_seq_one_letter_code
_entity_poly.pdbx_strand_id
1 'polypeptide(L)' 'TGIVSALIDSGMEIESAAAKAAKVNRIAGSFAKPSPATQVYDIIRQIPRALDEVFRNEERG' A
#
# COMPACT_ATOMS: atom_id res chain seq x y z
N THR A 1 0.44 2.79 -9.37
CA THR A 1 -0.28 1.99 -10.39
C THR A 1 -0.01 0.50 -10.28
N GLY A 2 1.22 0.04 -9.96
CA GLY A 2 1.50 -1.39 -9.77
C GLY A 2 0.61 -2.09 -8.74
N ILE A 3 0.49 -1.54 -7.52
CA ILE A 3 -0.32 -2.14 -6.45
C ILE A 3 -1.80 -2.25 -6.84
N VAL A 4 -2.41 -1.18 -7.38
CA VAL A 4 -3.83 -1.22 -7.79
C VAL A 4 -4.06 -2.26 -8.88
N SER A 5 -3.13 -2.39 -9.84
CA SER A 5 -3.25 -3.39 -10.91
C SER A 5 -3.19 -4.81 -10.34
N ALA A 6 -2.28 -5.07 -9.40
CA ALA A 6 -2.15 -6.37 -8.75
C ALA A 6 -3.38 -6.74 -7.90
N LEU A 7 -4.01 -5.76 -7.24
CA LEU A 7 -5.24 -6.00 -6.47
C LEU A 7 -6.44 -6.27 -7.38
N ILE A 8 -6.57 -5.55 -8.50
CA ILE A 8 -7.61 -5.84 -9.50
C ILE A 8 -7.41 -7.25 -10.08
N ASP A 9 -6.16 -7.60 -10.42
CA ASP A 9 -5.80 -8.92 -10.94
C ASP A 9 -6.10 -10.06 -9.95
N SER A 10 -5.99 -9.79 -8.63
CA SER A 10 -6.39 -10.76 -7.59
C SER A 10 -7.90 -10.92 -7.43
N GLY A 11 -8.72 -10.29 -8.26
CA GLY A 11 -10.18 -10.40 -8.25
C GLY A 11 -10.90 -9.36 -7.39
N MET A 12 -10.21 -8.32 -6.93
CA MET A 12 -10.83 -7.23 -6.17
C MET A 12 -11.58 -6.26 -7.10
N GLU A 13 -12.74 -5.78 -6.63
CA GLU A 13 -13.48 -4.74 -7.32
C GLU A 13 -12.63 -3.46 -7.45
N ILE A 14 -12.77 -2.74 -8.58
CA ILE A 14 -11.88 -1.65 -9.00
C ILE A 14 -11.85 -0.51 -7.97
N GLU A 15 -13.00 -0.09 -7.47
CA GLU A 15 -13.12 0.97 -6.47
C GLU A 15 -12.39 0.59 -5.17
N SER A 16 -12.64 -0.61 -4.66
CA SER A 16 -11.97 -1.15 -3.47
C SER A 16 -10.45 -1.27 -3.67
N ALA A 17 -10.02 -1.83 -4.80
CA ALA A 17 -8.61 -1.98 -5.15
C ALA A 17 -7.90 -0.63 -5.23
N ALA A 18 -8.53 0.37 -5.85
CA ALA A 18 -7.98 1.71 -5.98
C ALA A 18 -7.82 2.38 -4.60
N ALA A 19 -8.87 2.32 -3.77
CA ALA A 19 -8.85 2.90 -2.42
C ALA A 19 -7.77 2.25 -1.54
N LYS A 20 -7.69 0.91 -1.52
CA LYS A 20 -6.69 0.16 -0.77
C LYS A 20 -5.27 0.45 -1.27
N ALA A 21 -5.04 0.39 -2.57
CA ALA A 21 -3.71 0.68 -3.14
C ALA A 21 -3.23 2.09 -2.80
N ALA A 22 -4.12 3.09 -2.84
CA ALA A 22 -3.80 4.46 -2.43
C ALA A 22 -3.38 4.52 -0.96
N LYS A 23 -4.13 3.84 -0.08
CA LYS A 23 -3.81 3.74 1.36
C LYS A 23 -2.49 3.02 1.62
N VAL A 24 -2.23 1.90 0.94
CA VAL A 24 -0.96 1.16 1.01
C VAL A 24 0.21 2.05 0.62
N ASN A 25 0.12 2.79 -0.49
CA ASN A 25 1.18 3.72 -0.91
C ASN A 25 1.44 4.81 0.13
N ARG A 26 0.38 5.38 0.72
CA ARG A 26 0.49 6.40 1.77
C ARG A 26 1.20 5.84 3.01
N ILE A 27 0.79 4.66 3.47
CA ILE A 27 1.34 4.01 4.67
C ILE A 27 2.78 3.56 4.45
N ALA A 28 3.09 2.95 3.30
CA ALA A 28 4.45 2.56 2.94
C ALA A 28 5.40 3.77 2.93
N GLY A 29 4.95 4.90 2.34
CA GLY A 29 5.67 6.16 2.38
C GLY A 29 5.92 6.64 3.81
N SER A 30 4.91 6.61 4.68
CA SER A 30 5.04 7.00 6.09
C SER A 30 6.02 6.10 6.87
N PHE A 31 5.92 4.77 6.69
CA PHE A 31 6.81 3.80 7.34
C PHE A 31 8.28 3.97 6.95
N ALA A 32 8.56 4.45 5.74
CA ALA A 32 9.90 4.76 5.29
C ALA A 32 10.51 6.01 5.95
N LYS A 33 9.72 6.79 6.70
CA LYS A 33 10.13 8.05 7.37
C LYS A 33 10.90 8.97 6.42
N PRO A 34 10.22 9.48 5.38
CA PRO A 34 10.87 10.04 4.23
C PRO A 34 11.58 11.36 4.56
N SER A 35 12.79 11.48 4.04
CA SER A 35 13.58 12.70 3.95
C SER A 35 13.92 12.97 2.49
N PRO A 36 14.47 14.14 2.13
CA PRO A 36 14.95 14.38 0.77
C PRO A 36 15.98 13.35 0.26
N ALA A 37 16.67 12.63 1.16
CA ALA A 37 17.63 11.58 0.82
C ALA A 37 17.02 10.18 0.67
N THR A 38 15.76 9.98 1.10
CA THR A 38 15.11 8.67 1.08
C THR A 38 14.99 8.13 -0.34
N GLN A 39 15.48 6.91 -0.55
CA GLN A 39 15.42 6.28 -1.87
C GLN A 39 14.05 5.64 -2.06
N VAL A 40 13.59 5.58 -3.32
CA VAL A 40 12.35 4.89 -3.68
C VAL A 40 12.34 3.44 -3.17
N TYR A 41 13.50 2.79 -3.18
CA TYR A 41 13.66 1.42 -2.71
C TYR A 41 13.36 1.26 -1.20
N ASP A 42 13.63 2.29 -0.38
CA ASP A 42 13.30 2.27 1.05
C ASP A 42 11.78 2.24 1.27
N ILE A 43 11.03 2.93 0.41
CA ILE A 43 9.55 2.93 0.40
C ILE A 43 9.02 1.58 -0.09
N ILE A 44 9.59 1.04 -1.17
CA ILE A 44 9.17 -0.26 -1.74
C ILE A 44 9.32 -1.37 -0.70
N ARG A 45 10.40 -1.37 0.09
CA ARG A 45 10.60 -2.34 1.18
C ARG A 45 9.51 -2.32 2.25
N GLN A 46 8.77 -1.22 2.39
CA GLN A 46 7.67 -1.11 3.35
C GLN A 46 6.32 -1.55 2.79
N ILE A 47 6.20 -1.83 1.49
CA ILE A 47 4.93 -2.23 0.86
C ILE A 47 4.31 -3.48 1.52
N PRO A 48 5.05 -4.57 1.81
CA PRO A 48 4.45 -5.75 2.46
C PRO A 48 3.84 -5.41 3.82
N ARG A 49 4.58 -4.67 4.66
CA ARG A 49 4.08 -4.24 5.98
C ARG A 49 2.86 -3.31 5.86
N ALA A 50 2.86 -2.42 4.88
CA ALA A 50 1.74 -1.51 4.62
C ALA A 50 0.50 -2.26 4.11
N LEU A 51 0.67 -3.30 3.30
CA LEU A 51 -0.42 -4.20 2.90
C LEU A 51 -1.03 -4.85 4.13
N ASP A 52 -0.22 -5.47 4.99
CA ASP A 52 -0.72 -6.13 6.20
C ASP A 52 -1.49 -5.18 7.12
N GLU A 53 -1.04 -3.93 7.24
CA GLU A 53 -1.72 -2.90 8.03
C GLU A 53 -3.07 -2.52 7.42
N VAL A 54 -3.17 -2.39 6.10
CA VAL A 54 -4.43 -2.03 5.43
C VAL A 54 -5.45 -3.16 5.55
N PHE A 55 -5.05 -4.41 5.37
CA PHE A 55 -5.96 -5.56 5.45
C PHE A 55 -6.34 -5.93 6.88
N ARG A 56 -5.43 -5.84 7.86
CA ARG A 56 -5.78 -6.09 9.28
C ARG A 56 -6.78 -5.09 9.86
N ASN A 57 -6.77 -3.85 9.38
CA ASN A 57 -7.70 -2.83 9.84
C ASN A 57 -9.13 -3.03 9.30
N GLU A 58 -9.35 -3.90 8.30
CA GLU A 58 -10.70 -4.26 7.84
C GLU A 58 -11.36 -5.35 8.68
N GLU A 59 -10.59 -6.28 9.23
CA GLU A 59 -11.13 -7.33 10.13
C GLU A 59 -11.68 -6.76 11.44
N ARG A 60 -11.40 -5.48 11.72
CA ARG A 60 -11.82 -4.76 12.93
C ARG A 60 -12.98 -3.79 12.70
N GLY A 61 -13.42 -3.62 11.45
CA GLY A 61 -14.46 -2.67 11.03
C GLY A 61 -15.83 -3.29 10.86
#